data_AF-A0A0D6LP48-F1
#
_entry.id   AF-A0A0D6LP48-F1
#
_cell.length_a   1.000
_cell.length_b   1.000
_cell.length_c   1.000
_cell.angle_alpha   90.00
_cell.angle_beta   90.00
_cell.angle_gamma   90.00
#
_symmetry.space_group_name_H-M   'P 1'
#
loop_
_entity.id
_entity.type
_entity.pdbx_description
1 polymer ?
#
loop_
_entity_poly.entity_id
_entity_poly.type
_entity_poly.pdbx_seq_one_letter_code
_entity_poly.pdbx_strand_id
1 'polypeptide(L)'
;MTEVAALNKDHTMIIAVQNSAVGVIGGKIWGMKSPHIRPVRYVSERLIRDTNRFTLYDMATLMEKFHETHRDMLGGAELMLFQEFATGRQRLREFAFMGTDPETVRAEHKELLLLERCAAKKAKNLYDRWTTVLVDGALMLPEATLMALLARYKNARFTLVGDSEQLPPYVGIQTMPKAVELCSRSSLDVANRRGSIPTCTIQTVYRPHSELMALNSEVFYHKELTSGTSIEHRMTELQQLRMPNQDISVAFNDIPSFSTQSATRSHKNEDEARTVQSLVEFLFTKGFEKGDITVICLYKDQKLLCDRTLAETGVAVGMVDSAQGTERMIIQPEISMGTWRYLWTGPRTKGSNAGGPGLATGEGVPPMPATRPCRLPGAAHRDSPFSPLSFR
;
A
#
# COMPACT_ATOMS: atom_id res chain seq x y z
N MET A 1 10.15 -27.98 26.60
CA MET A 1 10.21 -28.07 25.12
C MET A 1 9.98 -26.73 24.41
N THR A 2 9.64 -25.64 25.11
CA THR A 2 9.16 -24.37 24.52
C THR A 2 10.26 -23.40 24.06
N GLU A 3 11.40 -23.30 24.77
CA GLU A 3 12.49 -22.36 24.38
C GLU A 3 13.22 -22.78 23.11
N VAL A 4 13.60 -24.05 22.98
CA VAL A 4 14.35 -24.57 21.82
C VAL A 4 13.58 -24.38 20.50
N ALA A 5 12.25 -24.49 20.55
CA ALA A 5 11.37 -24.23 19.40
C ALA A 5 11.24 -22.73 19.03
N ALA A 6 11.68 -21.81 19.90
CA ALA A 6 11.68 -20.37 19.63
C ALA A 6 13.01 -19.86 19.04
N LEU A 7 14.10 -20.64 19.13
CA LEU A 7 15.38 -20.31 18.49
C LEU A 7 15.34 -20.50 16.96
N ASN A 8 14.77 -21.61 16.48
CA ASN A 8 14.76 -22.00 15.05
C ASN A 8 13.63 -21.37 14.20
N LYS A 9 13.17 -20.16 14.54
CA LYS A 9 12.14 -19.47 13.75
C LYS A 9 12.78 -18.41 12.85
N ASP A 10 12.61 -18.56 11.54
CA ASP A 10 12.89 -17.52 10.56
C ASP A 10 12.02 -16.29 10.83
N HIS A 11 12.65 -15.12 11.00
CA HIS A 11 11.91 -13.86 11.13
C HIS A 11 11.94 -13.15 9.77
N THR A 12 10.76 -12.91 9.21
CA THR A 12 10.59 -12.12 7.98
C THR A 12 10.09 -10.73 8.32
N MET A 13 10.87 -9.70 7.97
CA MET A 13 10.44 -8.31 8.09
C MET A 13 9.70 -7.91 6.83
N ILE A 14 8.54 -7.26 6.96
CA ILE A 14 7.80 -6.68 5.84
C ILE A 14 7.78 -5.16 6.03
N ILE A 15 8.24 -4.45 5.00
CA ILE A 15 8.24 -3.00 4.91
C ILE A 15 7.32 -2.62 3.75
N ALA A 16 6.54 -1.55 3.89
CA ALA A 16 5.91 -0.87 2.77
C ALA A 16 6.07 0.64 2.93
N VAL A 17 6.13 1.38 1.83
CA VAL A 17 6.29 2.85 1.85
C VAL A 17 5.07 3.53 2.47
N GLN A 18 3.88 2.94 2.33
CA GLN A 18 2.62 3.48 2.85
C GLN A 18 2.10 2.70 4.07
N ASN A 19 1.63 3.43 5.09
CA ASN A 19 1.04 2.84 6.30
C ASN A 19 -0.25 2.03 6.02
N SER A 20 -0.99 2.41 4.97
CA SER A 20 -2.15 1.71 4.42
C SER A 20 -1.78 0.30 3.95
N ALA A 21 -0.74 0.18 3.13
CA ALA A 21 -0.22 -1.09 2.60
C ALA A 21 0.20 -2.04 3.74
N VAL A 22 0.96 -1.57 4.73
CA VAL A 22 1.31 -2.37 5.93
C VAL A 22 0.05 -2.89 6.65
N GLY A 23 -0.99 -2.06 6.78
CA GLY A 23 -2.27 -2.46 7.35
C GLY A 23 -3.00 -3.53 6.54
N VAL A 24 -3.02 -3.39 5.20
CA VAL A 24 -3.63 -4.39 4.29
C VAL A 24 -2.88 -5.71 4.33
N ILE A 25 -1.55 -5.70 4.30
CA ILE A 25 -0.72 -6.92 4.37
C ILE A 25 -0.93 -7.61 5.72
N GLY A 26 -0.83 -6.88 6.83
CA GLY A 26 -1.06 -7.42 8.18
C GLY A 26 -2.46 -8.03 8.32
N GLY A 27 -3.48 -7.34 7.80
CA GLY A 27 -4.87 -7.83 7.80
C GLY A 27 -5.07 -9.09 6.96
N LYS A 28 -4.45 -9.17 5.77
CA LYS A 28 -4.47 -10.38 4.93
C LYS A 28 -3.79 -11.55 5.65
N ILE A 29 -2.61 -11.35 6.23
CA ILE A 29 -1.88 -12.40 6.97
C ILE A 29 -2.68 -12.88 8.18
N TRP A 30 -3.25 -11.97 8.96
CA TRP A 30 -4.13 -12.31 10.09
C TRP A 30 -5.37 -13.09 9.64
N GLY A 31 -5.98 -12.66 8.53
CA GLY A 31 -7.14 -13.30 7.92
C GLY A 31 -6.90 -14.75 7.46
N MET A 32 -5.66 -15.12 7.10
CA MET A 32 -5.31 -16.51 6.77
C MET A 32 -5.48 -17.48 7.94
N LYS A 33 -5.46 -16.99 9.20
CA LYS A 33 -5.50 -17.81 10.43
C LYS A 33 -4.48 -18.96 10.46
N SER A 34 -3.35 -18.79 9.76
CA SER A 34 -2.31 -19.82 9.65
C SER A 34 -1.63 -20.08 11.00
N PRO A 35 -1.46 -21.34 11.44
CA PRO A 35 -0.70 -21.64 12.66
C PRO A 35 0.80 -21.36 12.50
N HIS A 36 1.29 -21.27 11.25
CA HIS A 36 2.71 -21.11 10.92
C HIS A 36 3.17 -19.65 10.85
N ILE A 37 2.26 -18.70 10.59
CA ILE A 37 2.59 -17.29 10.40
C ILE A 37 1.74 -16.44 11.35
N ARG A 38 2.39 -15.64 12.20
CA ARG A 38 1.73 -14.67 13.08
C ARG A 38 2.23 -13.26 12.75
N PRO A 39 1.37 -12.35 12.27
CA PRO A 39 1.79 -10.98 12.01
C PRO A 39 1.97 -10.24 13.34
N VAL A 40 3.00 -9.41 13.42
CA VAL A 40 3.18 -8.40 14.47
C VAL A 40 3.45 -7.09 13.77
N ARG A 41 2.51 -6.15 13.85
CA ARG A 41 2.60 -4.86 13.16
C ARG A 41 3.10 -3.78 14.11
N TYR A 42 4.21 -3.14 13.77
CA TYR A 42 4.61 -1.91 14.44
C TYR A 42 3.88 -0.72 13.80
N VAL A 43 3.28 0.13 14.64
CA VAL A 43 2.67 1.40 14.25
C VAL A 43 3.25 2.45 15.18
N SER A 44 3.77 3.55 14.65
CA SER A 44 4.28 4.62 15.51
C SER A 44 3.13 5.37 16.16
N GLU A 45 3.29 5.70 17.43
CA GLU A 45 2.28 6.37 18.26
C GLU A 45 1.84 7.72 17.68
N ARG A 46 2.68 8.37 16.87
CA ARG A 46 2.37 9.61 16.13
C ARG A 46 1.23 9.49 15.12
N LEU A 47 0.96 8.28 14.61
CA LEU A 47 0.00 8.02 13.53
C LEU A 47 -1.38 7.55 14.04
N ILE A 48 -1.54 7.39 15.36
CA ILE A 48 -2.73 6.75 15.93
C ILE A 48 -4.01 7.52 15.65
N ARG A 49 -3.93 8.86 15.67
CA ARG A 49 -5.04 9.78 15.34
C ARG A 49 -5.65 9.51 13.98
N ASP A 50 -4.84 9.10 12.99
CA ASP A 50 -5.31 8.89 11.61
C ASP A 50 -5.89 7.48 11.41
N THR A 51 -5.50 6.51 12.24
CA THR A 51 -5.87 5.11 12.02
C THR A 51 -7.25 4.70 12.55
N ASN A 52 -7.70 5.25 13.69
CA ASN A 52 -8.95 4.87 14.39
C ASN A 52 -9.19 3.34 14.53
N ARG A 53 -8.13 2.53 14.43
CA ARG A 53 -8.18 1.08 14.29
C ARG A 53 -7.00 0.47 15.04
N PHE A 54 -7.24 0.17 16.32
CA PHE A 54 -6.37 -0.71 17.09
C PHE A 54 -6.65 -2.15 16.65
N THR A 55 -5.71 -2.77 15.94
CA THR A 55 -5.84 -4.17 15.51
C THR A 55 -5.21 -5.11 16.55
N LEU A 56 -5.74 -6.33 16.63
CA LEU A 56 -5.30 -7.35 17.60
C LEU A 56 -3.86 -7.83 17.38
N TYR A 57 -3.28 -7.55 16.21
CA TYR A 57 -1.91 -7.91 15.83
C TYR A 57 -0.94 -6.70 15.84
N ASP A 58 -1.40 -5.51 16.23
CA ASP A 58 -0.50 -4.38 16.46
C ASP A 58 0.34 -4.64 17.73
N MET A 59 1.64 -4.38 17.65
CA MET A 59 2.62 -4.66 18.70
C MET A 59 2.23 -4.00 20.03
N ALA A 60 1.73 -2.77 20.01
CA ALA A 60 1.26 -2.07 21.21
C ALA A 60 0.05 -2.76 21.88
N THR A 61 -0.88 -3.31 21.08
CA THR A 61 -2.04 -4.07 21.57
C THR A 61 -1.62 -5.43 22.17
N LEU A 62 -0.61 -6.08 21.57
CA LEU A 62 -0.03 -7.32 22.08
C LEU A 62 0.76 -7.10 23.39
N MET A 63 1.53 -6.00 23.46
CA MET A 63 2.33 -5.65 24.64
C MET A 63 1.48 -5.27 25.85
N GLU A 64 0.32 -4.64 25.65
CA GLU A 64 -0.63 -4.25 26.70
C GLU A 64 -1.06 -5.46 27.55
N LYS A 65 -1.40 -6.59 26.93
CA LYS A 65 -1.81 -7.82 27.64
C LYS A 65 -0.65 -8.77 27.95
N PHE A 66 0.59 -8.38 27.69
CA PHE A 66 1.73 -9.29 27.81
C PHE A 66 1.98 -9.72 29.27
N HIS A 67 1.79 -8.80 30.22
CA HIS A 67 1.90 -9.05 31.66
C HIS A 67 0.81 -10.00 32.22
N GLU A 68 -0.33 -10.12 31.53
CA GLU A 68 -1.41 -11.05 31.88
C GLU A 68 -1.17 -12.42 31.24
N THR A 69 -0.87 -12.43 29.94
CA THR A 69 -0.86 -13.62 29.07
C THR A 69 0.42 -14.44 29.14
N HIS A 70 1.54 -13.84 29.56
CA HIS A 70 2.86 -14.46 29.60
C HIS A 70 3.58 -14.16 30.93
N ARG A 71 2.80 -14.01 32.01
CA ARG A 71 3.28 -13.67 33.37
C ARG A 71 4.35 -14.62 33.90
N ASP A 72 4.23 -15.89 33.53
CA ASP A 72 5.13 -17.00 33.85
C ASP A 72 6.51 -16.88 33.18
N MET A 73 6.61 -16.11 32.08
CA MET A 73 7.86 -15.86 31.36
C MET A 73 8.51 -14.50 31.69
N LEU A 74 7.99 -13.75 32.67
CA LEU A 74 8.44 -12.40 33.01
C LEU A 74 9.12 -12.35 34.38
N GLY A 75 10.32 -11.74 34.44
CA GLY A 75 10.93 -11.36 35.72
C GLY A 75 10.13 -10.26 36.41
N GLY A 76 10.23 -10.13 37.74
CA GLY A 76 9.43 -9.16 38.52
C GLY A 76 9.57 -7.69 38.04
N ALA A 77 10.77 -7.28 37.62
CA ALA A 77 11.01 -5.94 37.05
C ALA A 77 10.38 -5.76 35.66
N GLU A 78 10.31 -6.82 34.86
CA GLU A 78 9.69 -6.80 33.53
C GLU A 78 8.17 -6.79 33.64
N LEU A 79 7.62 -7.54 34.60
CA LEU A 79 6.19 -7.55 34.91
C LEU A 79 5.68 -6.15 35.26
N MET A 80 6.38 -5.43 36.15
CA MET A 80 6.04 -4.04 36.47
C MET A 80 6.11 -3.13 35.24
N LEU A 81 7.17 -3.26 34.42
CA LEU A 81 7.33 -2.45 33.20
C LEU A 81 6.19 -2.68 32.18
N PHE A 82 5.72 -3.93 32.01
CA PHE A 82 4.58 -4.22 31.14
C PHE A 82 3.23 -3.78 31.76
N GLN A 83 3.09 -3.77 33.09
CA GLN A 83 1.92 -3.21 33.79
C GLN A 83 1.84 -1.68 33.66
N GLU A 84 2.97 -0.98 33.84
CA GLU A 84 3.08 0.46 33.59
C GLU A 84 2.76 0.79 32.12
N PHE A 85 3.35 0.03 31.18
CA PHE A 85 3.07 0.19 29.75
C PHE A 85 1.58 0.00 29.43
N ALA A 86 0.94 -1.04 29.99
CA ALA A 86 -0.49 -1.30 29.78
C ALA A 86 -1.35 -0.15 30.34
N THR A 87 -1.05 0.32 31.54
CA THR A 87 -1.75 1.44 32.19
C THR A 87 -1.64 2.73 31.37
N GLY A 88 -0.42 3.09 30.94
CA GLY A 88 -0.19 4.24 30.06
C GLY A 88 -0.87 4.10 28.71
N ARG A 89 -0.93 2.88 28.16
CA ARG A 89 -1.60 2.59 26.88
C ARG A 89 -3.12 2.72 26.98
N GLN A 90 -3.72 2.24 28.05
CA GLN A 90 -5.16 2.37 28.29
C GLN A 90 -5.54 3.85 28.43
N ARG A 91 -4.82 4.62 29.27
CA ARG A 91 -5.01 6.07 29.40
C ARG A 91 -4.90 6.80 28.06
N LEU A 92 -3.90 6.46 27.24
CA LEU A 92 -3.76 7.05 25.91
C LEU A 92 -4.94 6.71 24.98
N ARG A 93 -5.55 5.53 25.08
CA ARG A 93 -6.78 5.23 24.32
C ARG A 93 -7.95 6.08 24.82
N GLU A 94 -8.20 6.07 26.13
CA GLU A 94 -9.26 6.86 26.77
C GLU A 94 -9.12 8.35 26.37
N PHE A 95 -7.91 8.89 26.45
CA PHE A 95 -7.57 10.25 26.04
C PHE A 95 -7.76 10.51 24.55
N ALA A 96 -7.34 9.59 23.67
CA ALA A 96 -7.55 9.71 22.21
C ALA A 96 -9.03 9.68 21.81
N PHE A 97 -9.88 9.01 22.60
CA PHE A 97 -11.33 8.97 22.39
C PHE A 97 -12.12 10.09 23.10
N MET A 98 -11.63 10.61 24.23
CA MET A 98 -12.33 11.62 25.05
C MET A 98 -11.88 13.07 24.81
N GLY A 99 -10.70 13.30 24.22
CA GLY A 99 -10.38 14.55 23.53
C GLY A 99 -10.33 15.83 24.38
N THR A 100 -9.73 15.80 25.57
CA THR A 100 -9.51 17.00 26.40
C THR A 100 -8.12 17.63 26.20
N ASP A 101 -8.11 18.88 25.72
CA ASP A 101 -6.98 19.83 25.63
C ASP A 101 -5.70 19.42 24.83
N PRO A 102 -5.43 20.07 23.68
CA PRO A 102 -4.17 19.96 22.93
C PRO A 102 -2.86 20.23 23.70
N GLU A 103 -2.88 20.98 24.81
CA GLU A 103 -1.69 21.21 25.64
C GLU A 103 -1.31 19.94 26.42
N THR A 104 -2.28 19.29 27.08
CA THR A 104 -2.14 17.99 27.76
C THR A 104 -1.63 16.91 26.81
N VAL A 105 -2.17 16.87 25.57
CA VAL A 105 -1.66 15.98 24.51
C VAL A 105 -0.15 16.15 24.36
N ARG A 106 0.33 17.40 24.28
CA ARG A 106 1.73 17.73 23.97
C ARG A 106 2.69 17.41 25.13
N ALA A 107 2.18 17.46 26.37
CA ALA A 107 2.94 17.10 27.56
C ALA A 107 3.11 15.57 27.67
N GLU A 108 2.02 14.81 27.76
CA GLU A 108 2.07 13.35 27.95
C GLU A 108 2.62 12.61 26.73
N HIS A 109 2.39 13.13 25.51
CA HIS A 109 2.97 12.53 24.29
C HIS A 109 4.50 12.48 24.31
N LYS A 110 5.19 13.39 25.04
CA LYS A 110 6.66 13.30 25.18
C LYS A 110 7.09 12.08 26.01
N GLU A 111 6.35 11.72 27.03
CA GLU A 111 6.63 10.58 27.90
C GLU A 111 6.32 9.26 27.17
N LEU A 112 5.20 9.21 26.45
CA LEU A 112 4.83 8.11 25.57
C LEU A 112 5.84 7.89 24.43
N LEU A 113 6.35 8.97 23.81
CA LEU A 113 7.46 8.90 22.85
C LEU A 113 8.76 8.40 23.48
N LEU A 114 8.99 8.65 24.77
CA LEU A 114 10.15 8.12 25.49
C LEU A 114 10.04 6.60 25.66
N LEU A 115 8.86 6.11 26.04
CA LEU A 115 8.55 4.68 26.13
C LEU A 115 8.66 3.98 24.77
N GLU A 116 8.12 4.58 23.70
CA GLU A 116 8.28 4.07 22.32
C GLU A 116 9.77 4.01 21.93
N ARG A 117 10.55 5.05 22.22
CA ARG A 117 12.00 5.09 21.93
C ARG A 117 12.75 4.03 22.72
N CYS A 118 12.32 3.69 23.93
CA CYS A 118 12.86 2.59 24.72
C CYS A 118 12.44 1.21 24.18
N ALA A 119 11.19 1.03 23.77
CA ALA A 119 10.72 -0.20 23.11
C ALA A 119 11.43 -0.44 21.78
N ALA A 120 11.58 0.59 20.93
CA ALA A 120 12.35 0.54 19.69
C ALA A 120 13.85 0.27 19.93
N LYS A 121 14.43 0.79 21.04
CA LYS A 121 15.78 0.42 21.50
C LYS A 121 15.90 -1.02 21.99
N LYS A 122 14.84 -1.65 22.51
CA LYS A 122 14.82 -3.08 22.87
C LYS A 122 14.61 -3.97 21.64
N ALA A 123 13.70 -3.59 20.74
CA ALA A 123 13.54 -4.20 19.42
C ALA A 123 14.82 -4.11 18.56
N LYS A 124 15.72 -3.17 18.88
CA LYS A 124 17.08 -3.09 18.35
C LYS A 124 17.89 -4.39 18.50
N ASN A 125 17.62 -5.16 19.54
CA ASN A 125 18.30 -6.43 19.81
C ASN A 125 17.75 -7.60 18.96
N LEU A 126 16.71 -7.37 18.14
CA LEU A 126 16.16 -8.36 17.21
C LEU A 126 16.81 -8.30 15.81
N TYR A 127 17.72 -7.35 15.55
CA TYR A 127 18.22 -7.12 14.18
C TYR A 127 18.96 -8.30 13.56
N ASP A 128 19.69 -9.08 14.36
CA ASP A 128 20.46 -10.23 13.88
C ASP A 128 19.58 -11.47 13.60
N ARG A 129 18.25 -11.38 13.84
CA ARG A 129 17.30 -12.49 13.66
C ARG A 129 16.52 -12.45 12.34
N TRP A 130 16.54 -11.34 11.61
CA TRP A 130 15.79 -11.20 10.36
C TRP A 130 16.54 -11.89 9.21
N THR A 131 16.01 -13.01 8.72
CA THR A 131 16.61 -13.78 7.63
C THR A 131 16.06 -13.37 6.25
N THR A 132 14.88 -12.76 6.21
CA THR A 132 14.26 -12.22 4.98
C THR A 132 13.68 -10.83 5.22
N VAL A 133 13.84 -9.93 4.25
CA VAL A 133 13.23 -8.61 4.19
C VAL A 133 12.41 -8.47 2.90
N LEU A 134 11.10 -8.29 3.03
CA LEU A 134 10.20 -7.99 1.92
C LEU A 134 9.91 -6.49 1.91
N VAL A 135 10.05 -5.84 0.76
CA VAL A 135 9.76 -4.42 0.57
C VAL A 135 8.65 -4.28 -0.47
N ASP A 136 7.45 -3.89 -0.05
CA ASP A 136 6.33 -3.57 -0.91
C ASP A 136 6.28 -2.07 -1.26
N GLY A 137 5.77 -1.74 -2.44
CA GLY A 137 5.86 -0.39 -3.01
C GLY A 137 7.31 0.07 -3.25
N ALA A 138 8.22 -0.86 -3.57
CA ALA A 138 9.66 -0.60 -3.70
C ALA A 138 10.00 0.43 -4.78
N LEU A 139 9.10 0.69 -5.75
CA LEU A 139 9.31 1.80 -6.70
C LEU A 139 9.41 3.14 -5.97
N MET A 140 8.50 3.39 -5.01
CA MET A 140 8.42 4.64 -4.23
C MET A 140 9.51 4.75 -3.15
N LEU A 141 10.35 3.74 -2.95
CA LEU A 141 11.41 3.76 -1.94
C LEU A 141 12.68 4.41 -2.52
N PRO A 142 13.22 5.50 -1.94
CA PRO A 142 14.48 6.09 -2.39
C PRO A 142 15.68 5.13 -2.24
N GLU A 143 16.59 5.15 -3.21
CA GLU A 143 17.86 4.38 -3.20
C GLU A 143 18.61 4.51 -1.87
N ALA A 144 18.71 5.72 -1.31
CA ALA A 144 19.37 5.96 -0.03
C ALA A 144 18.75 5.15 1.14
N THR A 145 17.43 4.94 1.11
CA THR A 145 16.72 4.14 2.12
C THR A 145 17.01 2.65 1.93
N LEU A 146 17.03 2.14 0.70
CA LEU A 146 17.45 0.77 0.43
C LEU A 146 18.90 0.53 0.89
N MET A 147 19.82 1.45 0.58
CA MET A 147 21.21 1.34 1.02
C MET A 147 21.34 1.31 2.56
N ALA A 148 20.53 2.10 3.28
CA ALA A 148 20.48 2.05 4.74
C ALA A 148 19.92 0.72 5.28
N LEU A 149 18.93 0.11 4.60
CA LEU A 149 18.41 -1.21 4.95
C LEU A 149 19.43 -2.31 4.69
N LEU A 150 20.07 -2.34 3.51
CA LEU A 150 21.12 -3.30 3.15
C LEU A 150 22.31 -3.23 4.11
N ALA A 151 22.76 -2.02 4.47
CA ALA A 151 23.84 -1.82 5.44
C ALA A 151 23.47 -2.30 6.86
N ARG A 152 22.18 -2.32 7.21
CA ARG A 152 21.67 -2.74 8.52
C ARG A 152 21.40 -4.24 8.61
N TYR A 153 20.83 -4.85 7.57
CA TYR A 153 20.40 -6.25 7.55
C TYR A 153 21.26 -7.08 6.60
N LYS A 154 22.59 -7.04 6.79
CA LYS A 154 23.59 -7.57 5.86
C LYS A 154 23.44 -9.06 5.52
N ASN A 155 22.86 -9.84 6.44
CA ASN A 155 22.68 -11.29 6.30
C ASN A 155 21.27 -11.67 5.80
N ALA A 156 20.38 -10.70 5.61
CA ALA A 156 19.01 -10.95 5.20
C ALA A 156 18.88 -11.02 3.68
N ARG A 157 18.06 -11.93 3.17
CA ARG A 157 17.65 -11.94 1.77
C ARG A 157 16.59 -10.87 1.55
N PHE A 158 16.85 -9.95 0.62
CA PHE A 158 15.90 -8.92 0.21
C PHE A 158 15.05 -9.38 -0.97
N THR A 159 13.75 -9.06 -0.93
CA THR A 159 12.84 -9.14 -2.07
C THR A 159 12.14 -7.81 -2.22
N LEU A 160 12.28 -7.18 -3.39
CA LEU A 160 11.63 -5.92 -3.71
C LEU A 160 10.39 -6.22 -4.56
N VAL A 161 9.25 -5.67 -4.17
CA VAL A 161 7.97 -5.78 -4.87
C VAL A 161 7.51 -4.39 -5.24
N GLY A 162 7.19 -4.19 -6.51
CA GLY A 162 6.78 -2.93 -7.08
C GLY A 162 6.53 -3.08 -8.57
N ASP A 163 6.27 -1.96 -9.20
CA ASP A 163 5.83 -1.84 -10.59
C ASP A 163 6.52 -0.60 -11.16
N SER A 164 7.17 -0.70 -12.33
CA SER A 164 7.96 0.38 -12.93
C SER A 164 7.11 1.51 -13.48
N GLU A 165 5.86 1.23 -13.84
CA GLU A 165 4.96 2.20 -14.50
C GLU A 165 4.13 3.01 -13.47
N GLN A 166 4.47 2.92 -12.19
CA GLN A 166 3.81 3.65 -11.10
C GLN A 166 4.62 4.88 -10.64
N LEU A 167 4.17 5.53 -9.56
CA LEU A 167 4.78 6.78 -9.09
C LEU A 167 6.21 6.59 -8.54
N PRO A 168 7.17 7.45 -8.93
CA PRO A 168 8.50 7.46 -8.34
C PRO A 168 8.49 7.98 -6.89
N PRO A 169 9.60 7.84 -6.14
CA PRO A 169 9.73 8.42 -4.79
C PRO A 169 9.48 9.93 -4.77
N TYR A 170 8.62 10.38 -3.86
CA TYR A 170 8.33 11.81 -3.68
C TYR A 170 9.55 12.58 -3.13
N VAL A 171 9.88 13.71 -3.76
CA VAL A 171 10.91 14.64 -3.28
C VAL A 171 10.30 16.03 -3.05
N GLY A 172 10.32 16.48 -1.80
CA GLY A 172 9.76 17.78 -1.39
C GLY A 172 10.60 19.00 -1.74
N ILE A 173 11.78 18.81 -2.34
CA ILE A 173 12.63 19.87 -2.88
C ILE A 173 12.52 19.82 -4.40
N GLN A 174 12.18 20.94 -5.04
CA GLN A 174 12.17 21.06 -6.51
C GLN A 174 13.17 22.11 -7.03
N THR A 175 13.76 22.91 -6.14
CA THR A 175 14.66 24.03 -6.48
C THR A 175 16.09 23.61 -6.81
N MET A 176 16.45 22.33 -6.63
CA MET A 176 17.82 21.83 -6.84
C MET A 176 17.78 20.54 -7.70
N PRO A 177 17.76 20.63 -9.04
CA PRO A 177 17.49 19.49 -9.93
C PRO A 177 18.32 18.23 -9.64
N LYS A 178 19.63 18.39 -9.40
CA LYS A 178 20.53 17.27 -9.09
C LYS A 178 20.24 16.60 -7.73
N ALA A 179 19.72 17.35 -6.77
CA ALA A 179 19.25 16.78 -5.50
C ALA A 179 17.90 16.08 -5.68
N VAL A 180 17.04 16.56 -6.58
CA VAL A 180 15.80 15.85 -6.97
C VAL A 180 16.16 14.51 -7.59
N GLU A 181 16.96 14.52 -8.65
CA GLU A 181 17.40 13.33 -9.38
C GLU A 181 17.99 12.25 -8.46
N LEU A 182 18.90 12.63 -7.55
CA LEU A 182 19.53 11.66 -6.63
C LEU A 182 18.56 11.14 -5.57
N CYS A 183 17.59 11.94 -5.11
CA CYS A 183 16.62 11.55 -4.08
C CYS A 183 15.38 10.84 -4.65
N SER A 184 15.04 11.06 -5.93
CA SER A 184 13.92 10.41 -6.62
C SER A 184 14.31 9.10 -7.32
N ARG A 185 15.56 8.65 -7.21
CA ARG A 185 15.97 7.36 -7.76
C ARG A 185 15.33 6.21 -7.00
N SER A 186 14.55 5.42 -7.73
CA SER A 186 13.87 4.25 -7.18
C SER A 186 14.84 3.15 -6.75
N SER A 187 14.53 2.52 -5.63
CA SER A 187 15.17 1.28 -5.18
C SER A 187 14.97 0.13 -6.16
N LEU A 188 13.81 0.05 -6.83
CA LEU A 188 13.50 -1.02 -7.78
C LEU A 188 14.34 -0.87 -9.06
N ASP A 189 14.36 0.33 -9.65
CA ASP A 189 15.14 0.62 -10.86
C ASP A 189 16.63 0.46 -10.63
N VAL A 190 17.14 0.93 -9.48
CA VAL A 190 18.56 0.82 -9.14
C VAL A 190 18.97 -0.64 -8.93
N ALA A 191 18.12 -1.46 -8.31
CA ALA A 191 18.35 -2.88 -8.15
C ALA A 191 18.33 -3.60 -9.52
N ASN A 192 17.34 -3.35 -10.37
CA ASN A 192 17.17 -4.04 -11.64
C ASN A 192 18.06 -3.49 -12.79
N ARG A 193 18.71 -2.32 -12.62
CA ARG A 193 19.50 -1.60 -13.65
C ARG A 193 20.47 -2.46 -14.46
N ARG A 194 21.05 -3.51 -13.87
CA ARG A 194 22.05 -4.38 -14.51
C ARG A 194 21.48 -5.70 -15.04
N GLY A 195 20.18 -5.97 -14.85
CA GLY A 195 19.56 -7.26 -15.18
C GLY A 195 20.14 -8.46 -14.40
N SER A 196 20.92 -8.22 -13.35
CA SER A 196 21.69 -9.23 -12.62
C SER A 196 20.98 -9.80 -11.39
N ILE A 197 19.77 -9.33 -11.10
CA ILE A 197 18.95 -9.79 -9.98
C ILE A 197 17.84 -10.70 -10.55
N PRO A 198 17.54 -11.85 -9.91
CA PRO A 198 16.40 -12.67 -10.31
C PRO A 198 15.08 -11.89 -10.19
N THR A 199 14.46 -11.60 -11.32
CA THR A 199 13.20 -10.87 -11.42
C THR A 199 12.08 -11.82 -11.85
N CYS A 200 10.92 -11.72 -11.19
CA CYS A 200 9.72 -12.50 -11.51
C CYS A 200 8.59 -11.53 -11.88
N THR A 201 8.24 -11.47 -13.16
CA THR A 201 7.19 -10.56 -13.67
C THR A 201 5.81 -11.20 -13.47
N ILE A 202 4.89 -10.46 -12.84
CA ILE A 202 3.50 -10.89 -12.66
C ILE A 202 2.65 -10.25 -13.77
N GLN A 203 2.34 -11.02 -14.82
CA GLN A 203 1.60 -10.52 -15.99
C GLN A 203 0.07 -10.69 -15.89
N THR A 204 -0.45 -11.57 -15.02
CA THR A 204 -1.90 -11.80 -14.92
C THR A 204 -2.53 -10.92 -13.84
N VAL A 205 -3.49 -10.07 -14.24
CA VAL A 205 -4.13 -9.08 -13.38
C VAL A 205 -5.61 -9.39 -13.19
N TYR A 206 -6.06 -9.44 -11.93
CA TYR A 206 -7.39 -9.90 -11.51
C TYR A 206 -8.30 -8.77 -10.98
N ARG A 207 -8.01 -7.51 -11.34
CA ARG A 207 -8.62 -6.32 -10.71
C ARG A 207 -9.63 -5.59 -11.59
N PRO A 208 -9.23 -4.88 -12.67
CA PRO A 208 -10.17 -4.10 -13.48
C PRO A 208 -10.98 -4.99 -14.43
N HIS A 209 -11.90 -4.35 -15.15
CA HIS A 209 -12.58 -4.90 -16.32
C HIS A 209 -11.58 -5.29 -17.42
N SER A 210 -11.91 -6.28 -18.27
CA SER A 210 -11.03 -6.79 -19.33
C SER A 210 -10.56 -5.67 -20.28
N GLU A 211 -11.49 -4.85 -20.76
CA GLU A 211 -11.19 -3.77 -21.71
C GLU A 211 -10.29 -2.68 -21.11
N LEU A 212 -10.48 -2.36 -19.82
CA LEU A 212 -9.60 -1.42 -19.12
C LEU A 212 -8.21 -2.02 -18.89
N MET A 213 -8.12 -3.35 -18.66
CA MET A 213 -6.84 -4.05 -18.62
C MET A 213 -6.14 -4.05 -19.98
N ALA A 214 -6.87 -4.29 -21.07
CA ALA A 214 -6.33 -4.24 -22.42
C ALA A 214 -5.75 -2.85 -22.75
N LEU A 215 -6.50 -1.78 -22.46
CA LEU A 215 -6.04 -0.40 -22.63
C LEU A 215 -4.78 -0.10 -21.79
N ASN A 216 -4.81 -0.41 -20.49
CA ASN A 216 -3.65 -0.20 -19.62
C ASN A 216 -2.43 -0.99 -20.10
N SER A 217 -2.64 -2.23 -20.55
CA SER A 217 -1.56 -3.07 -21.07
C SER A 217 -0.98 -2.53 -22.37
N GLU A 218 -1.79 -1.96 -23.26
CA GLU A 218 -1.32 -1.34 -24.50
C GLU A 218 -0.52 -0.07 -24.25
N VAL A 219 -0.98 0.79 -23.33
CA VAL A 219 -0.35 2.10 -23.06
C VAL A 219 0.96 1.95 -22.26
N PHE A 220 1.00 1.10 -21.25
CA PHE A 220 2.10 1.07 -20.28
C PHE A 220 2.94 -0.22 -20.30
N TYR A 221 2.39 -1.36 -20.75
CA TYR A 221 3.02 -2.68 -20.59
C TYR A 221 3.14 -3.47 -21.90
N HIS A 222 3.28 -2.78 -23.04
CA HIS A 222 3.54 -3.38 -24.37
C HIS A 222 2.64 -4.59 -24.76
N LYS A 223 1.39 -4.62 -24.30
CA LYS A 223 0.41 -5.72 -24.47
C LYS A 223 0.80 -7.06 -23.79
N GLU A 224 1.64 -7.02 -22.76
CA GLU A 224 2.06 -8.21 -21.99
C GLU A 224 1.12 -8.62 -20.85
N LEU A 225 0.21 -7.76 -20.40
CA LEU A 225 -0.69 -8.10 -19.29
C LEU A 225 -1.88 -8.93 -19.77
N THR A 226 -2.27 -9.89 -18.96
CA THR A 226 -3.41 -10.79 -19.19
C THR A 226 -4.50 -10.55 -18.14
N SER A 227 -5.76 -10.41 -18.57
CA SER A 227 -6.88 -10.32 -17.61
C SER A 227 -7.18 -11.69 -17.03
N GLY A 228 -7.01 -11.84 -15.72
CA GLY A 228 -7.51 -12.98 -14.96
C GLY A 228 -8.95 -12.82 -14.46
N THR A 229 -9.56 -11.65 -14.69
CA THR A 229 -10.98 -11.38 -14.39
C THR A 229 -11.86 -11.88 -15.54
N SER A 230 -12.90 -12.68 -15.25
CA SER A 230 -13.95 -12.98 -16.24
C SER A 230 -14.82 -11.74 -16.50
N ILE A 231 -15.27 -11.58 -17.74
CA ILE A 231 -16.13 -10.45 -18.15
C ILE A 231 -17.41 -10.42 -17.31
N GLU A 232 -18.06 -11.59 -17.17
CA GLU A 232 -19.31 -11.79 -16.42
C GLU A 232 -19.27 -11.25 -14.98
N HIS A 233 -18.14 -11.38 -14.28
CA HIS A 233 -18.01 -10.91 -12.89
C HIS A 233 -18.16 -9.39 -12.74
N ARG A 234 -18.03 -8.61 -13.83
CA ARG A 234 -18.10 -7.14 -13.82
C ARG A 234 -19.28 -6.56 -14.61
N MET A 235 -19.97 -7.36 -15.43
CA MET A 235 -21.19 -6.92 -16.15
C MET A 235 -22.31 -6.49 -15.20
N THR A 236 -22.38 -7.06 -13.99
CA THR A 236 -23.39 -6.69 -12.98
C THR A 236 -23.33 -5.20 -12.61
N GLU A 237 -22.13 -4.63 -12.51
CA GLU A 237 -21.93 -3.21 -12.16
C GLU A 237 -22.38 -2.29 -13.32
N LEU A 238 -22.02 -2.66 -14.55
CA LEU A 238 -22.42 -1.98 -15.80
C LEU A 238 -23.95 -1.92 -15.95
N GLN A 239 -24.63 -3.03 -15.67
CA GLN A 239 -26.09 -3.17 -15.76
C GLN A 239 -26.83 -2.38 -14.67
N GLN A 240 -26.35 -2.43 -13.42
CA GLN A 240 -26.97 -1.68 -12.30
C GLN A 240 -26.89 -0.16 -12.50
N LEU A 241 -25.76 0.33 -13.00
CA LEU A 241 -25.52 1.75 -13.22
C LEU A 241 -26.11 2.28 -14.53
N ARG A 242 -26.41 1.41 -15.51
CA ARG A 242 -26.78 1.79 -16.89
C ARG A 242 -25.75 2.74 -17.50
N MET A 243 -24.50 2.31 -17.48
CA MET A 243 -23.37 3.11 -17.96
C MET A 243 -23.55 3.58 -19.42
N PRO A 244 -23.07 4.79 -19.80
CA PRO A 244 -23.18 5.29 -21.17
C PRO A 244 -22.54 4.38 -22.23
N ASN A 245 -21.49 3.65 -21.83
CA ASN A 245 -20.90 2.55 -22.57
C ASN A 245 -21.23 1.24 -21.82
N GLN A 246 -21.71 0.22 -22.53
CA GLN A 246 -22.07 -1.09 -21.96
C GLN A 246 -20.95 -2.14 -22.09
N ASP A 247 -19.91 -1.87 -22.88
CA ASP A 247 -18.76 -2.74 -23.12
C ASP A 247 -17.58 -2.39 -22.19
N ILE A 248 -17.47 -1.11 -21.83
CA ILE A 248 -16.41 -0.60 -20.95
C ILE A 248 -17.02 0.08 -19.75
N SER A 249 -16.60 -0.39 -18.58
CA SER A 249 -16.90 0.23 -17.29
C SER A 249 -16.00 1.46 -17.08
N VAL A 250 -16.20 2.51 -17.88
CA VAL A 250 -15.60 3.85 -17.75
C VAL A 250 -16.60 4.88 -18.28
N ALA A 251 -16.74 6.02 -17.60
CA ALA A 251 -17.54 7.16 -18.09
C ALA A 251 -16.75 8.46 -18.02
N PHE A 252 -16.80 9.24 -19.11
CA PHE A 252 -16.17 10.55 -19.25
C PHE A 252 -17.25 11.64 -19.23
N ASN A 253 -17.43 12.33 -18.10
CA ASN A 253 -18.52 13.30 -17.89
C ASN A 253 -18.05 14.75 -18.11
N ASP A 254 -18.06 15.27 -19.34
CA ASP A 254 -17.57 16.63 -19.60
C ASP A 254 -18.37 17.71 -18.84
N ILE A 255 -17.68 18.55 -18.05
CA ILE A 255 -18.28 19.65 -17.29
C ILE A 255 -17.74 20.98 -17.86
N PRO A 256 -18.58 21.78 -18.55
CA PRO A 256 -18.17 23.06 -19.09
C PRO A 256 -18.03 24.12 -17.99
N SER A 257 -16.87 24.12 -17.32
CA SER A 257 -16.56 25.00 -16.18
C SER A 257 -15.08 25.41 -16.19
N PHE A 258 -14.69 26.32 -15.29
CA PHE A 258 -13.33 26.85 -15.22
C PHE A 258 -12.72 26.65 -13.84
N SER A 259 -11.45 26.24 -13.80
CA SER A 259 -10.71 26.19 -12.54
C SER A 259 -10.32 27.57 -12.04
N THR A 260 -10.38 27.75 -10.72
CA THR A 260 -9.89 28.94 -10.03
C THR A 260 -8.57 28.60 -9.32
N GLN A 261 -7.54 29.42 -9.52
CA GLN A 261 -6.32 29.31 -8.71
C GLN A 261 -6.53 29.92 -7.32
N SER A 262 -6.19 29.17 -6.29
CA SER A 262 -6.25 29.61 -4.89
C SER A 262 -5.02 30.43 -4.48
N ALA A 263 -5.13 31.12 -3.34
CA ALA A 263 -4.00 31.82 -2.69
C ALA A 263 -2.80 30.89 -2.38
N THR A 264 -3.01 29.58 -2.29
CA THR A 264 -1.98 28.53 -2.13
C THR A 264 -1.18 28.26 -3.41
N ARG A 265 -1.55 28.87 -4.54
CA ARG A 265 -1.15 28.52 -5.92
C ARG A 265 -1.64 27.15 -6.41
N SER A 266 -2.40 26.40 -5.62
CA SER A 266 -3.13 25.21 -6.07
C SER A 266 -4.40 25.61 -6.82
N HIS A 267 -5.09 24.66 -7.44
CA HIS A 267 -6.33 24.89 -8.18
C HIS A 267 -7.51 24.17 -7.53
N LYS A 268 -8.71 24.73 -7.76
CA LYS A 268 -10.00 24.14 -7.43
C LYS A 268 -11.03 24.41 -8.54
N ASN A 269 -12.05 23.57 -8.64
CA ASN A 269 -13.22 23.77 -9.51
C ASN A 269 -14.49 23.36 -8.74
N GLU A 270 -15.43 24.31 -8.62
CA GLU A 270 -16.63 24.13 -7.80
C GLU A 270 -17.76 23.38 -8.52
N ASP A 271 -17.82 23.46 -9.85
CA ASP A 271 -18.79 22.69 -10.64
C ASP A 271 -18.40 21.21 -10.68
N GLU A 272 -17.11 20.90 -10.83
CA GLU A 272 -16.59 19.54 -10.62
C GLU A 272 -16.96 19.02 -9.23
N ALA A 273 -16.69 19.76 -8.16
CA ALA A 273 -16.99 19.31 -6.80
C ALA A 273 -18.50 19.06 -6.58
N ARG A 274 -19.37 19.92 -7.12
CA ARG A 274 -20.83 19.73 -7.11
C ARG A 274 -21.24 18.47 -7.89
N THR A 275 -20.70 18.24 -9.08
CA THR A 275 -21.03 17.05 -9.88
C THR A 275 -20.50 15.76 -9.24
N VAL A 276 -19.32 15.78 -8.60
CA VAL A 276 -18.82 14.65 -7.79
C VAL A 276 -19.81 14.33 -6.66
N GLN A 277 -20.38 15.33 -5.97
CA GLN A 277 -21.43 15.11 -4.97
C GLN A 277 -22.67 14.45 -5.56
N SER A 278 -23.24 14.99 -6.65
CA SER A 278 -24.41 14.40 -7.29
C SER A 278 -24.16 12.98 -7.80
N LEU A 279 -22.94 12.66 -8.25
CA LEU A 279 -22.54 11.30 -8.61
C LEU A 279 -22.46 10.38 -7.39
N VAL A 280 -21.88 10.82 -6.27
CA VAL A 280 -21.86 10.05 -5.00
C VAL A 280 -23.28 9.76 -4.51
N GLU A 281 -24.15 10.77 -4.51
CA GLU A 281 -25.56 10.63 -4.12
C GLU A 281 -26.31 9.66 -5.05
N PHE A 282 -26.12 9.77 -6.36
CA PHE A 282 -26.67 8.82 -7.33
C PHE A 282 -26.23 7.39 -7.05
N LEU A 283 -24.94 7.15 -6.74
CA LEU A 283 -24.42 5.82 -6.41
C LEU A 283 -25.04 5.26 -5.12
N PHE A 284 -25.29 6.09 -4.12
CA PHE A 284 -26.05 5.68 -2.93
C PHE A 284 -27.49 5.27 -3.30
N THR A 285 -28.17 5.95 -4.24
CA THR A 285 -29.49 5.49 -4.74
C THR A 285 -29.43 4.15 -5.49
N LYS A 286 -28.23 3.73 -5.93
CA LYS A 286 -27.97 2.43 -6.58
C LYS A 286 -27.50 1.35 -5.61
N GLY A 287 -27.40 1.65 -4.31
CA GLY A 287 -27.07 0.68 -3.27
C GLY A 287 -25.58 0.50 -2.98
N PHE A 288 -24.70 1.37 -3.48
CA PHE A 288 -23.28 1.38 -3.12
C PHE A 288 -23.10 1.98 -1.71
N GLU A 289 -22.21 1.41 -0.90
CA GLU A 289 -21.88 1.96 0.42
C GLU A 289 -20.75 3.01 0.30
N LYS A 290 -20.67 3.94 1.27
CA LYS A 290 -19.53 4.89 1.37
C LYS A 290 -18.15 4.24 1.42
N GLY A 291 -18.09 2.95 1.80
CA GLY A 291 -16.85 2.15 1.82
C GLY A 291 -16.42 1.67 0.44
N ASP A 292 -17.34 1.62 -0.53
CA ASP A 292 -17.12 1.18 -1.90
C ASP A 292 -16.65 2.32 -2.81
N ILE A 293 -16.84 3.59 -2.41
CA ILE A 293 -16.53 4.78 -3.20
C ILE A 293 -15.30 5.51 -2.63
N THR A 294 -14.48 6.10 -3.49
CA THR A 294 -13.43 7.05 -3.12
C THR A 294 -13.24 8.10 -4.19
N VAL A 295 -13.14 9.35 -3.75
CA VAL A 295 -12.84 10.49 -4.62
C VAL A 295 -11.34 10.74 -4.58
N ILE A 296 -10.72 10.92 -5.75
CA ILE A 296 -9.27 11.13 -5.87
C ILE A 296 -9.01 12.47 -6.56
N CYS A 297 -8.32 13.38 -5.88
CA CYS A 297 -7.99 14.69 -6.41
C CYS A 297 -6.49 14.80 -6.75
N LEU A 298 -6.17 15.42 -7.89
CA LEU A 298 -4.79 15.78 -8.25
C LEU A 298 -4.28 17.01 -7.49
N TYR A 299 -5.18 17.94 -7.16
CA TYR A 299 -4.85 19.23 -6.53
C TYR A 299 -5.29 19.28 -5.08
N LYS A 300 -4.41 19.76 -4.20
CA LYS A 300 -4.64 19.86 -2.75
C LYS A 300 -5.89 20.69 -2.42
N ASP A 301 -6.10 21.80 -3.13
CA ASP A 301 -7.24 22.67 -2.84
C ASP A 301 -8.56 22.10 -3.39
N GLN A 302 -8.52 21.30 -4.45
CA GLN A 302 -9.66 20.50 -4.90
C GLN A 302 -9.97 19.37 -3.91
N LYS A 303 -8.95 18.71 -3.35
CA LYS A 303 -9.11 17.75 -2.26
C LYS A 303 -9.83 18.37 -1.06
N LEU A 304 -9.39 19.56 -0.63
CA LEU A 304 -10.03 20.33 0.46
C LEU A 304 -11.42 20.89 0.10
N LEU A 305 -11.73 21.07 -1.17
CA LEU A 305 -13.07 21.43 -1.62
C LEU A 305 -13.99 20.21 -1.54
N CYS A 306 -13.63 19.11 -2.18
CA CYS A 306 -14.38 17.86 -2.15
C CYS A 306 -14.56 17.31 -0.73
N ASP A 307 -13.55 17.39 0.16
CA ASP A 307 -13.68 17.05 1.60
C ASP A 307 -14.85 17.78 2.26
N ARG A 308 -15.02 19.08 1.96
CA ARG A 308 -16.07 19.92 2.55
C ARG A 308 -17.43 19.66 1.90
N THR A 309 -17.46 19.54 0.57
CA THR A 309 -18.68 19.23 -0.19
C THR A 309 -19.24 17.85 0.16
N LEU A 310 -18.39 16.87 0.47
CA LEU A 310 -18.78 15.49 0.75
C LEU A 310 -18.83 15.16 2.25
N ALA A 311 -18.67 16.15 3.14
CA ALA A 311 -18.52 15.94 4.58
C ALA A 311 -19.66 15.09 5.19
N GLU A 312 -20.90 15.32 4.75
CA GLU A 312 -22.09 14.59 5.22
C GLU A 312 -22.19 13.16 4.66
N THR A 313 -21.60 12.89 3.49
CA THR A 313 -21.61 11.55 2.85
C THR A 313 -20.70 10.55 3.56
N GLY A 314 -19.63 11.05 4.20
CA GLY A 314 -18.57 10.23 4.79
C GLY A 314 -17.76 9.40 3.78
N VAL A 315 -17.82 9.72 2.48
CA VAL A 315 -16.95 9.13 1.44
C VAL A 315 -15.51 9.61 1.62
N ALA A 316 -14.55 8.71 1.42
CA ALA A 316 -13.13 9.07 1.51
C ALA A 316 -12.70 9.91 0.30
N VAL A 317 -12.09 11.07 0.56
CA VAL A 317 -11.40 11.90 -0.45
C VAL A 317 -9.90 11.82 -0.22
N GLY A 318 -9.16 11.40 -1.25
CA GLY A 318 -7.71 11.23 -1.23
C GLY A 318 -7.00 12.07 -2.29
N MET A 319 -5.68 12.15 -2.15
CA MET A 319 -4.78 12.51 -3.25
C MET A 319 -4.38 11.24 -4.03
N VAL A 320 -3.94 11.35 -5.29
CA VAL A 320 -3.60 10.18 -6.14
C VAL A 320 -2.56 9.26 -5.49
N ASP A 321 -1.50 9.83 -4.90
CA ASP A 321 -0.48 9.09 -4.15
C ASP A 321 -1.07 8.29 -2.98
N SER A 322 -1.97 8.90 -2.20
CA SER A 322 -2.62 8.26 -1.05
C SER A 322 -3.62 7.16 -1.42
N ALA A 323 -4.07 7.11 -2.67
CA ALA A 323 -4.99 6.10 -3.19
C ALA A 323 -4.28 4.87 -3.80
N GLN A 324 -2.98 4.95 -4.04
CA GLN A 324 -2.17 3.85 -4.59
C GLN A 324 -2.32 2.59 -3.73
N GLY A 325 -2.55 1.44 -4.38
CA GLY A 325 -2.79 0.17 -3.69
C GLY A 325 -4.15 0.02 -3.01
N THR A 326 -5.06 1.00 -3.10
CA THR A 326 -6.46 0.89 -2.61
C THR A 326 -7.41 0.45 -3.73
N GLU A 327 -8.56 -0.13 -3.36
CA GLU A 327 -9.43 -0.89 -4.27
C GLU A 327 -10.91 -0.47 -4.11
N ARG A 328 -11.38 0.54 -4.85
CA ARG A 328 -12.73 1.12 -4.74
C ARG A 328 -13.24 1.69 -6.07
N MET A 329 -14.50 2.09 -6.09
CA MET A 329 -15.06 2.95 -7.12
C MET A 329 -14.42 4.34 -7.07
N ILE A 330 -13.62 4.64 -8.10
CA ILE A 330 -12.91 5.92 -8.20
C ILE A 330 -13.80 6.96 -8.90
N ILE A 331 -13.85 8.15 -8.32
CA ILE A 331 -14.30 9.37 -9.00
C ILE A 331 -13.14 10.36 -8.94
N GLN A 332 -12.61 10.76 -10.09
CA GLN A 332 -11.48 11.70 -10.18
C GLN A 332 -11.94 13.01 -10.83
N PRO A 333 -12.14 14.10 -10.06
CA PRO A 333 -12.18 15.45 -10.62
C PRO A 333 -10.80 15.85 -11.14
N GLU A 334 -10.69 16.09 -12.44
CA GLU A 334 -9.47 16.52 -13.11
C GLU A 334 -9.55 17.99 -13.50
N ILE A 335 -8.72 18.81 -12.85
CA ILE A 335 -8.61 20.23 -13.17
C ILE A 335 -7.59 20.43 -14.30
N SER A 336 -8.12 20.68 -15.50
CA SER A 336 -7.35 21.01 -16.69
C SER A 336 -7.36 22.51 -16.99
N MET A 337 -6.24 23.09 -17.44
CA MET A 337 -6.20 24.43 -18.07
C MET A 337 -6.66 24.39 -19.54
N GLY A 338 -7.76 23.69 -19.82
CA GLY A 338 -8.38 23.61 -21.13
C GLY A 338 -8.80 22.19 -21.51
N THR A 339 -10.12 21.90 -21.37
CA THR A 339 -10.80 20.64 -21.75
C THR A 339 -10.32 19.35 -21.02
N TRP A 340 -11.23 18.38 -20.80
CA TRP A 340 -10.97 16.98 -20.35
C TRP A 340 -10.64 16.74 -18.84
N ARG A 341 -10.88 15.57 -18.20
CA ARG A 341 -11.67 14.32 -18.48
C ARG A 341 -11.97 13.54 -17.15
N TYR A 342 -12.46 12.26 -17.19
CA TYR A 342 -12.76 11.42 -16.01
C TYR A 342 -12.38 9.93 -16.16
N LEU A 343 -11.98 9.28 -15.07
CA LEU A 343 -11.73 7.83 -14.99
C LEU A 343 -12.61 7.17 -13.91
N TRP A 344 -13.15 5.98 -14.20
CA TRP A 344 -14.00 5.16 -13.32
C TRP A 344 -13.44 3.73 -13.28
N THR A 345 -13.47 3.06 -12.13
CA THR A 345 -13.10 1.64 -11.98
C THR A 345 -13.95 0.98 -10.89
N GLY A 346 -14.59 -0.17 -11.13
CA GLY A 346 -15.66 -0.67 -10.24
C GLY A 346 -15.24 -1.50 -9.01
N PRO A 347 -16.01 -1.46 -7.89
CA PRO A 347 -15.68 -2.10 -6.62
C PRO A 347 -16.05 -3.59 -6.58
N ARG A 348 -15.48 -4.35 -5.63
CA ARG A 348 -15.57 -5.82 -5.59
C ARG A 348 -16.92 -6.33 -5.05
N THR A 349 -17.64 -7.14 -5.82
CA THR A 349 -18.83 -7.87 -5.32
C THR A 349 -18.47 -8.85 -4.19
N LYS A 350 -19.18 -8.78 -3.05
CA LYS A 350 -19.08 -9.77 -1.96
C LYS A 350 -19.75 -11.09 -2.40
N GLY A 351 -18.96 -12.06 -2.84
CA GLY A 351 -19.44 -13.44 -3.04
C GLY A 351 -19.87 -14.07 -1.71
N SER A 352 -21.05 -14.69 -1.69
CA SER A 352 -21.58 -15.42 -0.54
C SER A 352 -20.78 -16.70 -0.28
N ASN A 353 -20.21 -16.84 0.92
CA ASN A 353 -19.64 -18.10 1.38
C ASN A 353 -20.76 -19.10 1.73
N ALA A 354 -21.28 -19.80 0.73
CA ALA A 354 -22.12 -20.99 0.90
C ALA A 354 -21.98 -21.91 -0.33
N GLY A 355 -21.23 -23.00 -0.19
CA GLY A 355 -20.99 -23.97 -1.28
C GLY A 355 -19.52 -24.31 -1.49
N GLY A 356 -18.90 -24.99 -0.52
CA GLY A 356 -17.64 -25.69 -0.78
C GLY A 356 -17.94 -27.00 -1.52
N PRO A 357 -17.31 -27.31 -2.66
CA PRO A 357 -17.35 -28.66 -3.21
C PRO A 357 -16.55 -29.59 -2.29
N GLY A 358 -17.14 -30.72 -1.94
CA GLY A 358 -16.57 -31.68 -1.01
C GLY A 358 -15.35 -32.43 -1.55
N LEU A 359 -14.74 -33.24 -0.68
CA LEU A 359 -13.62 -34.12 -1.05
C LEU A 359 -14.02 -35.03 -2.23
N ALA A 360 -13.29 -34.93 -3.34
CA ALA A 360 -13.23 -35.98 -4.35
C ALA A 360 -11.95 -36.79 -4.13
N THR A 361 -12.11 -38.06 -3.77
CA THR A 361 -11.02 -39.01 -3.60
C THR A 361 -10.60 -39.63 -4.94
N GLY A 362 -9.31 -39.51 -5.28
CA GLY A 362 -8.61 -40.41 -6.21
C GLY A 362 -8.99 -40.35 -7.70
N GLU A 363 -8.06 -39.89 -8.55
CA GLU A 363 -7.35 -40.72 -9.55
C GLU A 363 -6.46 -39.85 -10.47
N GLY A 364 -5.33 -40.42 -10.94
CA GLY A 364 -4.64 -40.03 -12.18
C GLY A 364 -4.05 -38.61 -12.33
N VAL A 365 -2.89 -38.33 -11.73
CA VAL A 365 -2.03 -37.19 -12.14
C VAL A 365 -1.06 -37.63 -13.25
N PRO A 366 -1.12 -37.07 -14.47
CA PRO A 366 -0.06 -37.27 -15.47
C PRO A 366 1.17 -36.41 -15.14
N PRO A 367 2.41 -36.90 -15.34
CA PRO A 367 3.62 -36.20 -14.93
C PRO A 367 3.99 -35.02 -15.85
N MET A 368 4.54 -33.95 -15.26
CA MET A 368 5.10 -32.82 -16.03
C MET A 368 6.34 -33.24 -16.84
N PRO A 369 6.53 -32.71 -18.07
CA PRO A 369 7.73 -32.95 -18.85
C PRO A 369 8.95 -32.20 -18.28
N ALA A 370 10.08 -32.90 -18.15
CA ALA A 370 11.33 -32.32 -17.67
C ALA A 370 11.99 -31.41 -18.72
N THR A 371 12.26 -30.16 -18.36
CA THR A 371 13.01 -29.22 -19.20
C THR A 371 14.51 -29.55 -19.21
N ARG A 372 15.06 -29.84 -20.39
CA ARG A 372 16.50 -30.01 -20.61
C ARG A 372 17.21 -28.64 -20.67
N PRO A 373 18.49 -28.55 -20.26
CA PRO A 373 19.26 -27.30 -20.38
C PRO A 373 19.62 -27.01 -21.85
N CYS A 374 19.25 -25.82 -22.34
CA CYS A 374 19.68 -25.36 -23.66
C CYS A 374 21.16 -24.97 -23.67
N ARG A 375 21.91 -25.49 -24.65
CA ARG A 375 23.28 -25.07 -24.95
C ARG A 375 23.29 -23.77 -25.74
N LEU A 376 24.22 -22.88 -25.41
CA LEU A 376 24.61 -21.76 -26.27
C LEU A 376 25.44 -22.27 -27.48
N PRO A 377 25.17 -21.80 -28.71
CA PRO A 377 26.15 -21.74 -29.79
C PRO A 377 26.98 -20.44 -29.68
N GLY A 378 28.27 -20.52 -29.97
CA GLY A 378 29.20 -19.40 -29.72
C GLY A 378 29.51 -18.51 -30.94
N ALA A 379 29.92 -17.28 -30.59
CA ALA A 379 30.97 -16.46 -31.22
C ALA A 379 30.92 -16.11 -32.73
N ALA A 380 30.87 -14.80 -33.00
CA ALA A 380 31.70 -14.16 -34.02
C ALA A 380 32.21 -12.80 -33.50
N HIS A 381 33.53 -12.60 -33.46
CA HIS A 381 34.17 -11.34 -33.09
C HIS A 381 33.93 -10.24 -34.14
N ARG A 382 33.78 -8.99 -33.68
CA ARG A 382 34.46 -7.82 -34.27
C ARG A 382 34.80 -6.80 -33.19
N ASP A 383 36.09 -6.68 -32.89
CA ASP A 383 36.65 -5.61 -32.07
C ASP A 383 36.90 -4.34 -32.91
N SER A 384 36.63 -3.15 -32.35
CA SER A 384 37.56 -2.01 -32.43
C SER A 384 37.25 -0.99 -31.32
N PRO A 385 38.23 -0.18 -30.86
CA PRO A 385 38.18 0.44 -29.54
C PRO A 385 37.89 1.95 -29.55
N PHE A 386 37.40 2.49 -28.43
CA PHE A 386 37.66 3.88 -28.05
C PHE A 386 37.98 4.01 -26.56
N SER A 387 39.07 4.70 -26.27
CA SER A 387 39.69 4.91 -24.96
C SER A 387 39.10 6.13 -24.22
N PRO A 388 39.27 6.24 -22.89
CA PRO A 388 38.63 7.28 -22.10
C PRO A 388 39.37 8.63 -22.19
N LEU A 389 38.61 9.71 -22.30
CA LEU A 389 39.13 11.07 -22.11
C LEU A 389 38.85 11.56 -20.69
N SER A 390 39.92 11.64 -19.89
CA SER A 390 39.97 12.47 -18.69
C SER A 390 40.09 13.94 -19.08
N PHE A 391 39.37 14.83 -18.41
CA PHE A 391 39.82 16.22 -18.24
C PHE A 391 39.63 16.68 -16.79
N ARG A 392 40.44 17.70 -16.44
CA ARG A 392 40.70 18.21 -15.09
C ARG A 392 39.57 19.09 -14.56
#